data_AF-A0A947FGA9-F1
#
_entry.id   AF-A0A947FGA9-F1
#
_cell.length_a   1.000
_cell.length_b   1.000
_cell.length_c   1.000
_cell.angle_alpha   90.00
_cell.angle_beta   90.00
_cell.angle_gamma   90.00
#
_symmetry.space_group_name_H-M   'P 1'
#
loop_
_entity.id
_entity.type
_entity.pdbx_description
1 polymer ?
#
loop_
_entity_poly.entity_id
_entity_poly.type
_entity_poly.pdbx_seq_one_letter_code
_entity_poly.pdbx_strand_id
1 'polypeptide(L)'
;MRKRAIYSILALLAVVFFIGCKVSFFVAFNGGSSFLFVRITDAKPLLPSDTEAVFVTFEELSVHKEGGEWISLALVRTPFAIDLLNFHSGKTTELVWPVRLEPGTYDRIKLSISSAAVLRDGSFYSVAIPSGTLVIEIDFFFDLEDGRTMDLTIDFDLSQSLKLFKTPVASSYQLEPVLHINQTETAATIHGEISAETFAEYDSREATVSLFVDKDLSGDLSADDEEYTRVVV
;
A
#
# COMPACT_ATOMS: atom_id res chain seq x y z
N MET A 1 86.33 -4.02 -51.48
CA MET A 1 85.92 -2.62 -51.74
C MET A 1 84.46 -2.51 -51.32
N ARG A 2 84.06 -1.97 -50.15
CA ARG A 2 83.99 -0.54 -49.73
C ARG A 2 83.25 0.27 -50.82
N LYS A 3 82.04 0.83 -50.62
CA LYS A 3 81.61 1.93 -49.71
C LYS A 3 80.06 2.11 -49.83
N ARG A 4 79.31 2.28 -48.72
CA ARG A 4 78.63 3.52 -48.20
C ARG A 4 77.38 3.97 -48.99
N ALA A 5 76.17 3.95 -48.39
CA ALA A 5 75.47 5.04 -47.65
C ALA A 5 74.82 6.08 -48.63
N ILE A 6 73.62 6.67 -48.50
CA ILE A 6 72.78 7.13 -47.38
C ILE A 6 71.39 7.59 -47.94
N TYR A 7 70.36 7.51 -47.09
CA TYR A 7 68.99 8.11 -47.02
C TYR A 7 68.41 9.05 -48.10
N SER A 8 67.07 8.95 -48.34
CA SER A 8 66.15 10.08 -48.09
C SER A 8 64.65 9.69 -48.07
N ILE A 9 63.91 10.44 -47.27
CA ILE A 9 62.52 10.31 -46.82
C ILE A 9 61.52 10.78 -47.90
N LEU A 10 60.39 10.09 -48.05
CA LEU A 10 59.11 10.76 -48.34
C LEU A 10 57.93 9.93 -47.82
N ALA A 11 57.22 10.50 -46.85
CA ALA A 11 56.01 9.97 -46.24
C ALA A 11 54.78 10.34 -47.08
N LEU A 12 53.78 9.44 -47.19
CA LEU A 12 52.38 9.85 -47.25
C LEU A 12 51.41 8.68 -46.97
N LEU A 13 50.61 8.88 -45.91
CA LEU A 13 49.27 8.36 -45.65
C LEU A 13 48.88 6.95 -46.12
N ALA A 14 48.68 6.05 -45.15
CA ALA A 14 47.62 5.05 -45.22
C ALA A 14 46.80 5.11 -43.91
N VAL A 15 45.51 5.36 -44.09
CA VAL A 15 44.48 5.62 -43.07
C VAL A 15 44.38 4.43 -42.10
N VAL A 16 44.63 4.69 -40.81
CA VAL A 16 44.24 3.77 -39.73
C VAL A 16 42.75 4.02 -39.44
N PHE A 17 41.92 3.06 -39.86
CA PHE A 17 40.51 2.98 -39.46
C PHE A 17 40.47 2.69 -37.96
N PHE A 18 40.22 3.72 -37.13
CA PHE A 18 39.86 3.50 -35.74
C PHE A 18 38.48 2.87 -35.70
N ILE A 19 38.44 1.55 -35.47
CA ILE A 19 37.25 0.85 -35.00
C ILE A 19 36.92 1.45 -33.62
N GLY A 20 35.99 2.39 -33.60
CA GLY A 20 35.35 2.87 -32.39
C GLY A 20 34.50 1.76 -31.78
N CYS A 21 35.13 0.84 -31.05
CA CYS A 21 34.41 0.02 -30.09
C CYS A 21 34.12 0.94 -28.89
N LYS A 22 32.91 1.49 -28.85
CA LYS A 22 32.34 1.98 -27.60
C LYS A 22 32.27 0.77 -26.68
N VAL A 23 33.20 0.69 -25.73
CA VAL A 23 33.04 -0.19 -24.58
C VAL A 23 31.89 0.40 -23.78
N SER A 24 30.68 -0.05 -24.08
CA SER A 24 29.55 0.13 -23.18
C SER A 24 29.94 -0.58 -21.90
N PHE A 25 30.23 0.21 -20.87
CA PHE A 25 30.42 -0.26 -19.52
C PHE A 25 29.05 -0.78 -19.04
N PHE A 26 28.73 -2.03 -19.40
CA PHE A 26 27.62 -2.74 -18.79
C PHE A 26 28.05 -3.10 -17.39
N VAL A 27 27.65 -2.29 -16.41
CA VAL A 27 27.55 -2.77 -15.03
C VAL A 27 26.48 -3.84 -15.07
N ALA A 28 26.90 -5.11 -15.06
CA ALA A 28 25.99 -6.20 -14.79
C ALA A 28 25.54 -6.04 -13.34
N PHE A 29 24.35 -5.49 -13.14
CA PHE A 29 23.65 -5.66 -11.87
C PHE A 29 23.39 -7.16 -11.74
N ASN A 30 24.23 -7.86 -10.98
CA ASN A 30 23.88 -9.14 -10.35
C ASN A 30 22.89 -8.84 -9.19
N GLY A 31 21.84 -8.09 -9.49
CA GLY A 31 20.67 -8.03 -8.62
C GLY A 31 19.77 -9.13 -9.11
N GLY A 32 19.53 -10.14 -8.28
CA GLY A 32 18.35 -10.95 -8.52
C GLY A 32 17.10 -10.09 -8.37
N SER A 33 15.94 -10.65 -8.64
CA SER A 33 14.71 -9.87 -8.78
C SER A 33 13.60 -10.53 -8.00
N SER A 34 12.84 -9.70 -7.31
CA SER A 34 11.78 -10.16 -6.42
C SER A 34 10.48 -9.50 -6.83
N PHE A 35 9.36 -10.05 -6.36
CA PHE A 35 8.04 -9.58 -6.73
C PHE A 35 7.31 -9.05 -5.52
N LEU A 36 6.69 -7.88 -5.66
CA LEU A 36 5.74 -7.36 -4.69
C LEU A 36 4.32 -7.49 -5.25
N PHE A 37 3.41 -7.95 -4.42
CA PHE A 37 1.99 -8.02 -4.69
C PHE A 37 1.25 -7.25 -3.59
N VAL A 38 0.23 -6.46 -3.97
CA VAL A 38 -0.55 -5.69 -3.00
C VAL A 38 -2.03 -5.90 -3.20
N ARG A 39 -2.69 -6.41 -2.16
CA ARG A 39 -4.12 -6.55 -2.03
C ARG A 39 -4.70 -5.46 -1.15
N ILE A 40 -6.01 -5.27 -1.27
CA ILE A 40 -6.80 -4.43 -0.37
C ILE A 40 -8.04 -5.20 0.11
N THR A 41 -8.40 -4.95 1.37
CA THR A 41 -9.56 -5.46 2.09
C THR A 41 -10.02 -4.40 3.08
N ASP A 42 -11.10 -4.70 3.79
CA ASP A 42 -11.59 -4.01 4.98
C ASP A 42 -11.92 -5.06 6.06
N ALA A 43 -11.88 -4.67 7.32
CA ALA A 43 -12.59 -5.36 8.38
C ALA A 43 -14.11 -5.25 8.12
N LYS A 44 -14.94 -6.19 8.59
CA LYS A 44 -16.41 -6.09 8.35
C LYS A 44 -16.90 -4.72 8.88
N PRO A 45 -17.34 -3.80 8.02
CA PRO A 45 -17.47 -2.43 8.47
C PRO A 45 -18.78 -2.21 9.21
N LEU A 46 -18.73 -1.43 10.29
CA LEU A 46 -19.90 -1.02 11.05
C LEU A 46 -20.43 0.30 10.50
N LEU A 47 -21.19 0.17 9.43
CA LEU A 47 -21.87 1.28 8.77
C LEU A 47 -23.38 1.21 9.05
N PRO A 48 -24.13 2.31 8.84
CA PRO A 48 -25.58 2.27 8.88
C PRO A 48 -26.14 1.08 8.07
N SER A 49 -27.17 0.42 8.59
CA SER A 49 -27.70 -0.83 8.00
C SER A 49 -28.23 -0.70 6.57
N ASP A 50 -28.48 0.54 6.13
CA ASP A 50 -28.94 0.90 4.80
C ASP A 50 -27.80 1.34 3.85
N THR A 51 -26.54 1.20 4.27
CA THR A 51 -25.37 1.38 3.39
C THR A 51 -25.26 0.20 2.41
N GLU A 52 -25.27 0.53 1.12
CA GLU A 52 -25.27 -0.44 0.02
C GLU A 52 -23.90 -0.60 -0.63
N ALA A 53 -23.08 0.47 -0.65
CA ALA A 53 -21.74 0.46 -1.20
C ALA A 53 -20.90 1.61 -0.63
N VAL A 54 -19.58 1.40 -0.58
CA VAL A 54 -18.60 2.45 -0.24
C VAL A 54 -17.49 2.43 -1.28
N PHE A 55 -17.55 3.38 -2.21
CA PHE A 55 -16.54 3.53 -3.23
C PHE A 55 -15.39 4.38 -2.72
N VAL A 56 -14.17 3.88 -2.84
CA VAL A 56 -12.93 4.64 -2.65
C VAL A 56 -12.11 4.59 -3.94
N THR A 57 -11.68 5.75 -4.41
CA THR A 57 -10.93 5.90 -5.67
C THR A 57 -9.46 6.12 -5.37
N PHE A 58 -8.65 5.11 -5.67
CA PHE A 58 -7.19 5.13 -5.54
C PHE A 58 -6.53 5.66 -6.81
N GLU A 59 -5.53 6.52 -6.66
CA GLU A 59 -4.78 7.11 -7.78
C GLU A 59 -3.40 6.49 -7.93
N GLU A 60 -2.69 6.30 -6.81
CA GLU A 60 -1.31 5.88 -6.80
C GLU A 60 -1.00 5.08 -5.53
N LEU A 61 -0.17 4.06 -5.68
CA LEU A 61 0.55 3.41 -4.59
C LEU A 61 2.05 3.55 -4.87
N SER A 62 2.85 3.89 -3.86
CA SER A 62 4.31 3.91 -3.98
C SER A 62 4.94 3.23 -2.77
N VAL A 63 6.14 2.70 -2.96
CA VAL A 63 6.98 2.15 -1.89
C VAL A 63 8.31 2.88 -1.87
N HIS A 64 8.92 3.02 -0.69
CA HIS A 64 10.23 3.62 -0.53
C HIS A 64 11.24 2.55 -0.12
N LYS A 65 12.30 2.40 -0.92
CA LYS A 65 13.44 1.54 -0.58
C LYS A 65 14.34 2.30 0.39
N GLU A 66 14.79 1.68 1.47
CA GLU A 66 15.60 2.34 2.50
C GLU A 66 16.82 3.03 1.88
N GLY A 67 17.00 4.32 2.18
CA GLY A 67 18.08 5.15 1.61
C GLY A 67 17.98 5.41 0.09
N GLY A 68 16.87 5.08 -0.55
CA GLY A 68 16.61 5.24 -1.98
C GLY A 68 15.57 6.32 -2.30
N GLU A 69 14.90 6.14 -3.44
CA GLU A 69 13.83 7.02 -3.92
C GLU A 69 12.47 6.31 -3.85
N TRP A 70 11.39 7.08 -3.96
CA TRP A 70 10.05 6.54 -4.12
C TRP A 70 9.90 5.79 -5.45
N ILE A 71 9.34 4.58 -5.37
CA ILE A 71 9.02 3.74 -6.53
C ILE A 71 7.50 3.70 -6.66
N SER A 72 6.97 4.32 -7.71
CA SER A 72 5.55 4.29 -8.03
C SER A 72 5.15 2.91 -8.58
N LEU A 73 4.07 2.35 -8.06
CA LEU A 73 3.53 1.05 -8.42
C LEU A 73 2.27 1.24 -9.26
N ALA A 74 2.22 0.62 -10.43
CA ALA A 74 1.05 0.68 -11.28
C ALA A 74 -0.13 -0.05 -10.63
N LEU A 75 -1.21 0.69 -10.39
CA LEU A 75 -2.48 0.09 -9.97
C LEU A 75 -3.02 -0.84 -11.07
N VAL A 76 -3.85 -1.79 -10.68
CA VAL A 76 -4.59 -2.67 -11.61
C VAL A 76 -5.41 -1.85 -12.62
N ARG A 77 -5.91 -0.69 -12.18
CA ARG A 77 -6.58 0.33 -13.01
C ARG A 77 -6.22 1.72 -12.47
N THR A 78 -6.16 2.74 -13.31
CA THR A 78 -5.90 4.12 -12.84
C THR A 78 -6.87 5.11 -13.49
N PRO A 79 -7.65 5.88 -12.71
CA PRO A 79 -7.87 5.69 -11.27
C PRO A 79 -8.62 4.37 -10.98
N PHE A 80 -8.47 3.81 -9.77
CA PHE A 80 -9.17 2.61 -9.34
C PHE A 80 -10.25 2.92 -8.31
N ALA A 81 -11.50 3.01 -8.73
CA ALA A 81 -12.64 2.98 -7.83
C ALA A 81 -12.96 1.54 -7.41
N ILE A 82 -12.93 1.27 -6.11
CA ILE A 82 -13.24 -0.02 -5.50
C ILE A 82 -14.41 0.17 -4.54
N ASP A 83 -15.43 -0.66 -4.64
CA ASP A 83 -16.45 -0.79 -3.60
C ASP A 83 -15.89 -1.67 -2.48
N LEU A 84 -15.32 -1.03 -1.45
CA LEU A 84 -14.65 -1.70 -0.34
C LEU A 84 -15.62 -2.53 0.52
N LEU A 85 -16.93 -2.21 0.50
CA LEU A 85 -17.94 -2.98 1.22
C LEU A 85 -18.06 -4.43 0.72
N ASN A 86 -17.54 -4.76 -0.48
CA ASN A 86 -17.52 -6.14 -0.98
C ASN A 86 -16.32 -6.97 -0.49
N PHE A 87 -15.31 -6.32 0.10
CA PHE A 87 -14.01 -6.92 0.41
C PHE A 87 -13.78 -6.92 1.91
N HIS A 88 -14.53 -7.76 2.62
CA HIS A 88 -14.35 -8.00 4.05
C HIS A 88 -14.44 -9.49 4.36
N SER A 89 -14.16 -9.86 5.62
CA SER A 89 -14.24 -11.26 6.09
C SER A 89 -13.37 -12.20 5.26
N GLY A 90 -12.13 -11.80 4.99
CA GLY A 90 -11.14 -12.57 4.22
C GLY A 90 -11.27 -12.44 2.70
N LYS A 91 -12.25 -11.68 2.19
CA LYS A 91 -12.30 -11.33 0.77
C LYS A 91 -11.40 -10.13 0.49
N THR A 92 -10.52 -10.29 -0.49
CA THR A 92 -9.60 -9.24 -0.95
C THR A 92 -9.79 -8.96 -2.44
N THR A 93 -9.32 -7.81 -2.91
CA THR A 93 -9.06 -7.55 -4.33
C THR A 93 -7.63 -7.09 -4.55
N GLU A 94 -7.08 -7.34 -5.74
CA GLU A 94 -5.77 -6.83 -6.13
C GLU A 94 -5.81 -5.31 -6.31
N LEU A 95 -4.93 -4.59 -5.61
CA LEU A 95 -4.72 -3.16 -5.83
C LEU A 95 -3.59 -2.93 -6.85
N VAL A 96 -2.53 -3.74 -6.76
CA VAL A 96 -1.36 -3.74 -7.65
C VAL A 96 -1.06 -5.16 -8.11
N TRP A 97 -0.89 -5.35 -9.43
CA TRP A 97 -0.42 -6.62 -9.99
C TRP A 97 1.03 -6.92 -9.59
N PRO A 98 1.50 -8.18 -9.71
CA PRO A 98 2.87 -8.52 -9.33
C PRO A 98 3.89 -7.63 -10.06
N VAL A 99 4.62 -6.83 -9.29
CA VAL A 99 5.62 -5.89 -9.80
C VAL A 99 7.01 -6.36 -9.43
N ARG A 100 7.92 -6.33 -10.40
CA ARG A 100 9.32 -6.68 -10.17
C ARG A 100 10.02 -5.52 -9.50
N LEU A 101 10.64 -5.78 -8.35
CA LEU A 101 11.45 -4.84 -7.61
C LEU A 101 12.84 -5.45 -7.32
N GLU A 102 13.80 -4.57 -7.03
CA GLU A 102 15.11 -5.02 -6.55
C GLU A 102 14.99 -5.55 -5.12
N PRO A 103 15.71 -6.63 -4.77
CA PRO A 103 15.81 -7.07 -3.39
C PRO A 103 16.34 -5.97 -2.47
N GLY A 104 15.90 -6.00 -1.22
CA GLY A 104 16.33 -5.06 -0.18
C GLY A 104 15.21 -4.68 0.79
N THR A 105 15.55 -3.80 1.73
CA THR A 105 14.65 -3.29 2.75
C THR A 105 13.86 -2.09 2.23
N TYR A 106 12.56 -2.11 2.50
CA TYR A 106 11.63 -1.02 2.23
C TYR A 106 11.08 -0.54 3.57
N ASP A 107 10.99 0.78 3.75
CA ASP A 107 10.68 1.38 5.05
C ASP A 107 9.32 2.07 5.10
N ARG A 108 8.76 2.43 3.93
CA ARG A 108 7.53 3.21 3.84
C ARG A 108 6.68 2.87 2.63
N ILE A 109 5.38 3.09 2.80
CA ILE A 109 4.35 2.95 1.78
C ILE A 109 3.56 4.25 1.69
N LYS A 110 3.21 4.67 0.48
CA LYS A 110 2.43 5.87 0.21
C LYS A 110 1.22 5.55 -0.66
N LEU A 111 0.03 5.89 -0.19
CA LEU A 111 -1.24 5.68 -0.89
C LEU A 111 -1.93 7.02 -1.18
N SER A 112 -2.42 7.19 -2.40
CA SER A 112 -3.15 8.38 -2.83
C SER A 112 -4.61 8.06 -3.16
N ILE A 113 -5.53 8.85 -2.61
CA ILE A 113 -6.99 8.71 -2.77
C ILE A 113 -7.55 10.04 -3.32
N SER A 114 -8.28 10.00 -4.43
CA SER A 114 -8.85 11.21 -5.05
C SER A 114 -10.32 11.46 -4.71
N SER A 115 -11.09 10.42 -4.40
CA SER A 115 -12.51 10.57 -4.10
C SER A 115 -13.05 9.37 -3.33
N ALA A 116 -14.15 9.60 -2.63
CA ALA A 116 -14.96 8.55 -2.04
C ALA A 116 -16.45 8.88 -2.15
N ALA A 117 -17.30 7.86 -2.15
CA ALA A 117 -18.75 7.99 -2.20
C ALA A 117 -19.41 6.88 -1.40
N VAL A 118 -20.47 7.21 -0.65
CA VAL A 118 -21.29 6.23 0.05
C VAL A 118 -22.65 6.14 -0.65
N LEU A 119 -23.06 4.94 -1.06
CA LEU A 119 -24.40 4.67 -1.55
C LEU A 119 -25.26 4.17 -0.37
N ARG A 120 -26.40 4.81 -0.16
CA ARG A 120 -27.33 4.47 0.91
C ARG A 120 -28.76 4.76 0.47
N ASP A 121 -29.65 3.79 0.64
CA ASP A 121 -31.06 3.88 0.23
C ASP A 121 -31.22 4.41 -1.21
N GLY A 122 -30.45 3.83 -2.14
CA GLY A 122 -30.39 4.22 -3.56
C GLY A 122 -29.82 5.62 -3.86
N SER A 123 -29.33 6.36 -2.87
CA SER A 123 -28.82 7.72 -3.01
C SER A 123 -27.33 7.84 -2.68
N PHE A 124 -26.59 8.58 -3.51
CA PHE A 124 -25.19 8.87 -3.25
C PHE A 124 -25.02 10.02 -2.26
N TYR A 125 -24.26 9.76 -1.20
CA TYR A 125 -23.81 10.75 -0.24
C TYR A 125 -22.37 11.16 -0.55
N SER A 126 -22.13 12.47 -0.57
CA SER A 126 -20.78 13.01 -0.74
C SER A 126 -19.91 12.67 0.47
N VAL A 127 -18.68 12.26 0.19
CA VAL A 127 -17.63 12.07 1.19
C VAL A 127 -16.60 13.18 0.97
N ALA A 128 -16.46 14.05 1.97
CA ALA A 128 -15.48 15.13 1.94
C ALA A 128 -14.06 14.56 2.07
N ILE A 129 -13.19 14.96 1.16
CA ILE A 129 -11.73 14.80 1.24
C ILE A 129 -11.15 16.21 1.40
N PRO A 130 -10.68 16.61 2.59
CA PRO A 130 -10.35 18.00 2.90
C PRO A 130 -9.38 18.70 1.93
N SER A 131 -8.48 17.95 1.29
CA SER A 131 -7.46 18.44 0.35
C SER A 131 -7.74 18.12 -1.13
N GLY A 132 -8.90 17.53 -1.47
CA GLY A 132 -9.23 17.09 -2.84
C GLY A 132 -8.48 15.84 -3.31
N THR A 133 -7.24 15.66 -2.89
CA THR A 133 -6.52 14.38 -2.94
C THR A 133 -5.86 14.16 -1.59
N LEU A 134 -6.08 12.99 -1.02
CA LEU A 134 -5.49 12.59 0.23
C LEU A 134 -4.29 11.69 -0.04
N VAL A 135 -3.13 12.07 0.49
CA VAL A 135 -1.90 11.29 0.42
C VAL A 135 -1.56 10.82 1.82
N ILE A 136 -1.41 9.51 1.98
CA ILE A 136 -1.17 8.85 3.24
C ILE A 136 0.20 8.18 3.13
N GLU A 137 1.14 8.55 4.00
CA GLU A 137 2.44 7.91 4.14
C GLU A 137 2.45 7.09 5.42
N ILE A 138 2.86 5.82 5.32
CA ILE A 138 2.83 4.83 6.40
C ILE A 138 4.24 4.28 6.54
N ASP A 139 4.79 4.38 7.75
CA ASP A 139 6.02 3.68 8.12
C ASP A 139 5.72 2.18 8.22
N PHE A 140 6.30 1.39 7.33
CA PHE A 140 6.11 -0.05 7.26
C PHE A 140 7.37 -0.71 6.71
N PHE A 141 8.09 -1.38 7.60
CA PHE A 141 9.36 -2.02 7.28
C PHE A 141 9.14 -3.45 6.80
N PHE A 142 9.65 -3.77 5.61
CA PHE A 142 9.68 -5.14 5.10
C PHE A 142 10.92 -5.42 4.25
N ASP A 143 11.41 -6.65 4.33
CA ASP A 143 12.51 -7.12 3.52
C ASP A 143 12.01 -7.89 2.31
N LEU A 144 12.41 -7.44 1.12
CA LEU A 144 12.15 -8.17 -0.11
C LEU A 144 13.37 -9.04 -0.44
N GLU A 145 13.31 -10.29 -0.01
CA GLU A 145 14.37 -11.29 -0.25
C GLU A 145 14.55 -11.61 -1.74
N ASP A 146 15.78 -11.94 -2.14
CA ASP A 146 16.09 -12.27 -3.53
C ASP A 146 15.34 -13.51 -4.04
N GLY A 147 14.71 -13.38 -5.21
CA GLY A 147 13.94 -14.43 -5.86
C GLY A 147 12.62 -14.80 -5.15
N ARG A 148 12.20 -14.01 -4.14
CA ARG A 148 10.95 -14.22 -3.41
C ARG A 148 9.83 -13.31 -3.92
N THR A 149 8.61 -13.71 -3.57
CA THR A 149 7.41 -12.88 -3.72
C THR A 149 6.99 -12.45 -2.33
N MET A 150 6.77 -11.15 -2.15
CA MET A 150 6.13 -10.57 -0.97
C MET A 150 4.68 -10.24 -1.32
N ASP A 151 3.76 -10.65 -0.46
CA ASP A 151 2.32 -10.38 -0.58
C ASP A 151 1.91 -9.50 0.60
N LEU A 152 1.49 -8.27 0.30
CA LEU A 152 0.98 -7.33 1.30
C LEU A 152 -0.53 -7.20 1.16
N THR A 153 -1.22 -7.11 2.28
CA THR A 153 -2.64 -6.74 2.35
C THR A 153 -2.77 -5.42 3.09
N ILE A 154 -3.38 -4.44 2.42
CA ILE A 154 -3.84 -3.19 3.03
C ILE A 154 -5.26 -3.42 3.53
N ASP A 155 -5.46 -3.35 4.85
CA ASP A 155 -6.77 -3.29 5.48
C ASP A 155 -7.19 -1.81 5.58
N PHE A 156 -8.29 -1.46 4.93
CA PHE A 156 -8.86 -0.12 4.93
C PHE A 156 -10.05 -0.13 5.88
N ASP A 157 -9.82 0.14 7.17
CA ASP A 157 -10.85 0.10 8.21
C ASP A 157 -11.92 1.18 7.97
N LEU A 158 -12.98 0.85 7.24
CA LEU A 158 -14.04 1.82 6.91
C LEU A 158 -14.80 2.29 8.15
N SER A 159 -14.87 1.46 9.19
CA SER A 159 -15.56 1.79 10.46
C SER A 159 -14.90 2.96 11.16
N GLN A 160 -13.56 3.00 11.12
CA GLN A 160 -12.78 4.10 11.68
C GLN A 160 -12.57 5.23 10.67
N SER A 161 -12.52 4.90 9.37
CA SER A 161 -12.18 5.86 8.31
C SER A 161 -13.31 6.81 7.91
N LEU A 162 -14.57 6.40 8.03
CA LEU A 162 -15.72 7.22 7.64
C LEU A 162 -16.36 7.92 8.83
N LYS A 163 -16.22 9.26 8.89
CA LYS A 163 -16.88 10.08 9.90
C LYS A 163 -18.21 10.61 9.36
N LEU A 164 -19.31 10.22 10.00
CA LEU A 164 -20.65 10.67 9.65
C LEU A 164 -21.01 11.98 10.38
N PHE A 165 -21.27 13.03 9.61
CA PHE A 165 -21.77 14.31 10.10
C PHE A 165 -23.25 14.43 9.80
N LYS A 166 -24.08 14.54 10.83
CA LYS A 166 -25.52 14.72 10.71
C LYS A 166 -25.90 16.14 11.09
N THR A 167 -26.65 16.79 10.22
CA THR A 167 -27.40 18.02 10.52
C THR A 167 -28.90 17.70 10.49
N PRO A 168 -29.77 18.59 11.01
CA PRO A 168 -31.22 18.37 10.93
C PRO A 168 -31.79 18.24 9.51
N VAL A 169 -31.03 18.66 8.48
CA VAL A 169 -31.50 18.73 7.08
C VAL A 169 -30.68 17.89 6.10
N ALA A 170 -29.48 17.43 6.48
CA ALA A 170 -28.58 16.68 5.60
C ALA A 170 -27.61 15.81 6.40
N SER A 171 -27.15 14.72 5.80
CA SER A 171 -26.01 13.93 6.27
C SER A 171 -24.87 14.02 5.27
N SER A 172 -23.64 14.08 5.74
CA SER A 172 -22.43 14.03 4.93
C SER A 172 -21.38 13.15 5.60
N TYR A 173 -20.45 12.62 4.82
CA TYR A 173 -19.32 11.88 5.34
C TYR A 173 -18.04 12.69 5.17
N GLN A 174 -17.04 12.43 6.00
CA GLN A 174 -15.65 12.83 5.78
C GLN A 174 -14.78 11.58 5.84
N LEU A 175 -13.79 11.51 4.95
CA LEU A 175 -12.83 10.42 4.93
C LEU A 175 -11.58 10.83 5.72
N GLU A 176 -11.29 10.07 6.78
CA GLU A 176 -10.06 10.14 7.58
C GLU A 176 -9.47 8.72 7.67
N PRO A 177 -8.75 8.24 6.63
CA PRO A 177 -8.35 6.85 6.52
C PRO A 177 -7.54 6.36 7.69
N VAL A 178 -7.96 5.20 8.18
CA VAL A 178 -7.22 4.35 9.10
C VAL A 178 -6.87 3.10 8.30
N LEU A 179 -5.58 2.88 8.10
CA LEU A 179 -5.05 1.80 7.26
C LEU A 179 -4.12 0.92 8.09
N HIS A 180 -4.23 -0.39 7.90
CA HIS A 180 -3.30 -1.35 8.48
C HIS A 180 -2.66 -2.17 7.38
N ILE A 181 -1.34 -2.27 7.39
CA ILE A 181 -0.60 -3.04 6.37
C ILE A 181 -0.05 -4.28 7.04
N ASN A 182 -0.30 -5.44 6.42
CA ASN A 182 0.16 -6.72 6.92
C ASN A 182 0.84 -7.53 5.82
N GLN A 183 1.85 -8.31 6.18
CA GLN A 183 2.38 -9.36 5.31
C GLN A 183 1.37 -10.51 5.29
N THR A 184 0.77 -10.77 4.13
CA THR A 184 -0.36 -11.70 4.00
C THR A 184 -0.03 -13.11 4.51
N GLU A 185 1.20 -13.58 4.28
CA GLU A 185 1.62 -14.94 4.64
C GLU A 185 1.76 -15.18 6.15
N THR A 186 2.01 -14.12 6.92
CA THR A 186 2.28 -14.18 8.37
C THR A 186 1.22 -13.50 9.21
N ALA A 187 0.24 -12.84 8.57
CA ALA A 187 -0.87 -12.19 9.26
C ALA A 187 -1.72 -13.18 10.04
N ALA A 188 -2.00 -12.85 11.30
CA ALA A 188 -2.98 -13.56 12.12
C ALA A 188 -4.40 -13.04 11.85
N THR A 189 -5.41 -13.88 12.06
CA THR A 189 -6.82 -13.46 12.02
C THR A 189 -7.47 -13.68 13.38
N ILE A 190 -8.14 -12.66 13.88
CA ILE A 190 -8.88 -12.69 15.13
C ILE A 190 -10.37 -12.67 14.81
N HIS A 191 -11.12 -13.60 15.40
CA HIS A 191 -12.56 -13.71 15.25
C HIS A 191 -13.23 -13.85 16.62
N GLY A 192 -14.39 -13.22 16.77
CA GLY A 192 -15.22 -13.30 17.97
C GLY A 192 -16.67 -13.00 17.65
N GLU A 193 -17.56 -13.39 18.56
CA GLU A 193 -18.99 -13.13 18.50
C GLU A 193 -19.46 -12.67 19.88
N ILE A 194 -20.33 -11.65 19.91
CA ILE A 194 -21.00 -11.19 21.13
C ILE A 194 -22.45 -11.66 21.05
N SER A 195 -22.88 -12.46 22.02
CA SER A 195 -24.27 -12.92 22.09
C SER A 195 -25.24 -11.75 22.26
N ALA A 196 -26.37 -11.80 21.54
CA ALA A 196 -27.45 -10.84 21.70
C ALA A 196 -28.00 -10.81 23.15
N GLU A 197 -27.92 -11.94 23.86
CA GLU A 197 -28.37 -12.06 25.25
C GLU A 197 -27.52 -11.20 26.20
N THR A 198 -26.24 -10.99 25.90
CA THR A 198 -25.33 -10.13 26.68
C THR A 198 -25.84 -8.69 26.72
N PHE A 199 -26.32 -8.16 25.60
CA PHE A 199 -26.87 -6.80 25.54
C PHE A 199 -28.14 -6.66 26.40
N ALA A 200 -29.00 -7.69 26.39
CA ALA A 200 -30.22 -7.70 27.20
C ALA A 200 -29.94 -7.83 28.70
N GLU A 201 -28.94 -8.65 29.09
CA GLU A 201 -28.54 -8.83 30.48
C GLU A 201 -28.03 -7.52 31.12
N TYR A 202 -27.24 -6.77 30.37
CA TYR A 202 -26.60 -5.54 30.86
C TYR A 202 -27.36 -4.25 30.54
N ASP A 203 -28.55 -4.33 29.91
CA ASP A 203 -29.30 -3.18 29.38
C ASP A 203 -28.42 -2.24 28.53
N SER A 204 -27.47 -2.84 27.80
CA SER A 204 -26.58 -2.11 26.89
C SER A 204 -27.11 -2.17 25.47
N ARG A 205 -26.91 -1.08 24.73
CA ARG A 205 -27.19 -1.03 23.29
C ARG A 205 -25.94 -1.14 22.43
N GLU A 206 -24.77 -1.09 23.06
CA GLU A 206 -23.48 -1.01 22.38
C GLU A 206 -22.43 -1.86 23.12
N ALA A 207 -21.48 -2.43 22.38
CA ALA A 207 -20.27 -3.00 22.94
C ALA A 207 -19.06 -2.45 22.18
N THR A 208 -18.01 -2.09 22.92
CA THR A 208 -16.73 -1.68 22.34
C THR A 208 -15.78 -2.86 22.34
N VAL A 209 -15.27 -3.22 21.17
CA VAL A 209 -14.20 -4.19 20.98
C VAL A 209 -12.97 -3.43 20.52
N SER A 210 -11.91 -3.48 21.31
CA SER A 210 -10.61 -2.88 20.97
C SER A 210 -9.56 -3.97 20.84
N LEU A 211 -8.75 -3.90 19.78
CA LEU A 211 -7.57 -4.72 19.60
C LEU A 211 -6.34 -3.85 19.88
N PHE A 212 -5.42 -4.36 20.68
CA PHE A 212 -4.16 -3.68 21.02
C PHE A 212 -2.98 -4.49 20.50
N VAL A 213 -1.95 -3.78 20.04
CA VAL A 213 -0.63 -4.36 19.79
C VAL A 213 0.13 -4.34 21.11
N ASP A 214 0.32 -5.53 21.69
CA ASP A 214 1.22 -5.74 22.82
C ASP A 214 2.67 -5.57 22.35
N LYS A 215 3.24 -4.38 22.62
CA LYS A 215 4.57 -4.00 22.12
C LYS A 215 5.70 -4.62 22.94
N ASP A 216 5.45 -4.92 24.21
CA ASP A 216 6.46 -5.45 25.12
C ASP A 216 6.38 -6.98 25.27
N LEU A 217 5.35 -7.60 24.66
CA LEU A 217 5.05 -9.03 24.71
C LEU A 217 4.87 -9.54 26.15
N SER A 218 4.42 -8.66 27.05
CA SER A 218 4.17 -9.01 28.45
C SER A 218 2.97 -9.93 28.61
N GLY A 219 2.04 -9.92 27.67
CA GLY A 219 0.75 -10.60 27.75
C GLY A 219 -0.30 -9.87 28.59
N ASP A 220 0.04 -8.68 29.12
CA ASP A 220 -0.86 -7.81 29.87
C ASP A 220 -1.06 -6.50 29.10
N LEU A 221 -2.27 -5.91 29.16
CA LEU A 221 -2.48 -4.58 28.58
C LEU A 221 -1.75 -3.50 29.39
N SER A 222 -0.92 -2.74 28.72
CA SER A 222 -0.12 -1.65 29.28
C SER A 222 -0.56 -0.28 28.75
N ALA A 223 -0.07 0.80 29.36
CA ALA A 223 -0.34 2.16 28.87
C ALA A 223 0.48 2.52 27.61
N ASP A 224 1.51 1.73 27.30
CA ASP A 224 2.38 1.91 26.15
C ASP A 224 1.87 1.13 24.92
N ASP A 225 0.87 0.27 25.10
CA ASP A 225 0.25 -0.48 24.02
C ASP A 225 -0.53 0.42 23.09
N GLU A 226 -0.42 0.13 21.81
CA GLU A 226 -1.10 0.87 20.76
C GLU A 226 -2.43 0.20 20.43
N GLU A 227 -3.51 0.98 20.46
CA GLU A 227 -4.80 0.51 19.96
C GLU A 227 -4.72 0.34 18.44
N TYR A 228 -4.72 -0.92 17.99
CA TYR A 228 -4.70 -1.28 16.58
C TYR A 228 -6.00 -0.88 15.90
N THR A 229 -7.14 -1.34 16.43
CA THR A 229 -8.46 -0.94 15.95
C THR A 229 -9.47 -0.93 17.09
N ARG A 230 -10.53 -0.14 16.91
CA ARG A 230 -11.69 -0.06 17.78
C ARG A 230 -12.94 -0.29 16.96
N VAL A 231 -13.86 -1.09 17.48
CA VAL A 231 -15.13 -1.39 16.85
C VAL A 231 -16.23 -1.19 17.88
N VAL A 232 -17.26 -0.41 17.55
CA VAL A 232 -18.42 -0.18 18.43
C VAL A 232 -19.64 -0.84 17.79
N VAL A 233 -19.96 -2.06 18.24
CA VAL A 233 -21.08 -2.89 17.76
C VAL A 233 -22.37 -2.61 18.52
#